data_AF-A0A1L7XM06-F1
#
_entry.id   AF-A0A1L7XM06-F1
#
_cell.length_a   1.000
_cell.length_b   1.000
_cell.length_c   1.000
_cell.angle_alpha   90.00
_cell.angle_beta   90.00
_cell.angle_gamma   90.00
#
_symmetry.space_group_name_H-M   'P 1'
#
loop_
_entity.id
_entity.type
_entity.pdbx_description
1 polymer ?
#
loop_
_entity_poly.entity_id
_entity_poly.type
_entity_poly.pdbx_seq_one_letter_code
_entity_poly.pdbx_strand_id
1 'polypeptide(L)'
;MRKFAALIWFCLVQSIVAFDVDWTSSDSIKAGARIAADGMMSYYSGNLSGQIPGLLPGPYYWWEAGGMWGAMVDYYHYTGDPTYNAVTMQALQFQVGPHNDYMPPNETASLGNDDQAFWAMAALRAAETNFPNPGPEEPSWLALAQAVFNEQVGRWDTQFCNGGLRWQIYQINGGYDLKNSISNGCLFNIAARLARYTGDDMYAEWAVKVWDWMWRIGLIDANYNVYDSSEADRLNCSQVDRGHQWSYNAGTMLMGASTMYNYTNGSALWQNRTAGILSTLAYDFFPDGRGIMKDICEEYSACNVDEHSFKAYLSRWMAASTQMAPFTYATSYPLLVSSAKAAAAQCNGSPTGNVCGLKWYNNGTWDGTNGVGQQMAALEVIQGTLIKLVTAPVTNTTGGTSVGNPSAGYNASNVPPGQQITPARNEDRVGAWFLTAVLIVGTLWCWIFMNTSVLEGHGGKPTVAGRRARASRTWDEKGTIFGVMWKGKRKETESPDSGESGEVVAHGNSRWPHSRQPSGTPLSPVEELRQNPLEDPRRSVPIYRSGDLST
;
A
#
# COMPACT_ATOMS: atom_id res chain seq x y z
N MET A 1 20.03 44.23 47.89
CA MET A 1 20.74 43.15 47.16
C MET A 1 19.98 41.86 47.43
N ARG A 2 19.68 40.92 46.55
CA ARG A 2 19.70 40.60 45.11
C ARG A 2 19.13 39.15 45.14
N LYS A 3 18.37 38.56 44.23
CA LYS A 3 17.77 38.87 42.94
C LYS A 3 17.07 37.53 42.56
N PHE A 4 15.88 37.61 41.98
CA PHE A 4 15.38 36.71 40.92
C PHE A 4 15.34 35.19 41.16
N ALA A 5 14.15 34.66 41.47
CA ALA A 5 13.73 33.31 41.05
C ALA A 5 12.20 33.22 41.00
N ALA A 6 11.55 34.09 40.23
CA ALA A 6 10.14 33.95 39.92
C ALA A 6 9.92 34.41 38.47
N LEU A 7 9.13 33.62 37.73
CA LEU A 7 8.74 33.80 36.33
C LEU A 7 9.83 33.59 35.28
N ILE A 8 10.03 32.33 34.86
CA ILE A 8 9.94 31.94 33.44
C ILE A 8 9.42 30.48 33.40
N TRP A 9 8.12 30.28 33.64
CA TRP A 9 7.44 29.13 33.05
C TRP A 9 6.91 29.67 31.72
N PHE A 10 7.72 29.51 30.65
CA PHE A 10 7.22 29.64 29.29
C PHE A 10 6.22 28.49 29.14
N CYS A 11 4.96 28.73 29.51
CA CYS A 11 3.86 28.05 28.84
C CYS A 11 4.03 28.43 27.37
N LEU A 12 4.65 27.54 26.61
CA LEU A 12 4.39 27.45 25.18
C LEU A 12 2.88 27.22 25.09
N VAL A 13 2.13 28.32 24.99
CA VAL A 13 0.79 28.29 24.45
C VAL A 13 1.02 27.85 23.01
N GLN A 14 1.03 26.53 22.79
CA GLN A 14 0.81 26.00 21.45
C GLN A 14 -0.53 26.58 21.05
N SER A 15 -0.48 27.54 20.12
CA SER A 15 -1.69 28.12 19.58
C SER A 15 -2.43 26.96 18.94
N ILE A 16 -3.58 26.59 19.51
CA ILE A 16 -4.49 25.62 18.91
C ILE A 16 -4.91 26.25 17.60
N VAL A 17 -4.31 25.82 16.49
CA VAL A 17 -4.71 26.27 15.15
C VAL A 17 -5.95 25.47 14.82
N ALA A 18 -7.12 26.01 15.16
CA ALA A 18 -8.39 25.41 14.79
C ALA A 18 -8.54 25.43 13.26
N PHE A 19 -9.07 24.36 12.69
CA PHE A 19 -9.54 24.33 11.30
C PHE A 19 -10.80 25.20 11.15
N ASP A 20 -10.62 26.52 11.13
CA ASP A 20 -11.68 27.46 10.78
C ASP A 20 -11.57 27.83 9.30
N VAL A 21 -12.35 27.13 8.46
CA VAL A 21 -12.32 27.28 7.00
C VAL A 21 -13.59 27.99 6.53
N ASP A 22 -13.43 29.17 5.96
CA ASP A 22 -14.45 29.85 5.16
C ASP A 22 -14.47 29.25 3.75
N TRP A 23 -15.46 28.39 3.52
CA TRP A 23 -15.69 27.68 2.25
C TRP A 23 -16.10 28.58 1.09
N THR A 24 -16.29 29.89 1.31
CA THR A 24 -16.52 30.87 0.25
C THR A 24 -15.24 31.59 -0.20
N SER A 25 -14.15 31.44 0.56
CA SER A 25 -12.86 32.07 0.29
C SER A 25 -11.81 31.04 -0.14
N SER A 26 -11.28 31.19 -1.35
CA SER A 26 -10.20 30.32 -1.83
C SER A 26 -8.96 30.38 -0.95
N ASP A 27 -8.65 31.56 -0.40
CA ASP A 27 -7.48 31.75 0.45
C ASP A 27 -7.66 31.06 1.81
N SER A 28 -8.89 31.05 2.35
CA SER A 28 -9.19 30.32 3.57
C SER A 28 -9.12 28.80 3.37
N ILE A 29 -9.64 28.30 2.24
CA ILE A 29 -9.53 26.87 1.90
C ILE A 29 -8.05 26.46 1.72
N LYS A 30 -7.24 27.28 1.04
CA LYS A 30 -5.79 27.05 0.92
C LYS A 30 -5.08 27.05 2.28
N ALA A 31 -5.47 27.94 3.19
CA ALA A 31 -4.95 27.95 4.55
C ALA A 31 -5.34 26.67 5.32
N GLY A 32 -6.57 26.19 5.17
CA GLY A 32 -7.00 24.90 5.71
C GLY A 32 -6.21 23.72 5.16
N ALA A 33 -6.00 23.68 3.83
CA ALA A 33 -5.17 22.68 3.19
C ALA A 33 -3.73 22.71 3.72
N ARG A 34 -3.16 23.90 3.95
CA ARG A 34 -1.84 24.06 4.56
C ARG A 34 -1.77 23.45 5.96
N ILE A 35 -2.77 23.67 6.81
CA ILE A 35 -2.79 23.09 8.16
C ILE A 35 -2.80 21.55 8.08
N ALA A 36 -3.59 20.97 7.16
CA ALA A 36 -3.63 19.52 6.95
C ALA A 36 -2.29 18.99 6.40
N ALA A 37 -1.69 19.71 5.45
CA ALA A 37 -0.38 19.37 4.89
C ALA A 37 0.72 19.43 5.96
N ASP A 38 0.78 20.48 6.77
CA ASP A 38 1.71 20.62 7.89
C ASP A 38 1.52 19.48 8.89
N GLY A 39 0.26 19.13 9.20
CA GLY A 39 -0.11 18.00 10.06
C GLY A 39 0.36 16.66 9.51
N MET A 40 0.16 16.39 8.22
CA MET A 40 0.64 15.18 7.56
C MET A 40 2.17 15.11 7.53
N MET A 41 2.83 16.20 7.13
CA MET A 41 4.29 16.29 7.02
C MET A 41 4.98 16.18 8.39
N SER A 42 4.28 16.42 9.50
CA SER A 42 4.84 16.20 10.85
C SER A 42 5.18 14.74 11.16
N TYR A 43 4.58 13.78 10.45
CA TYR A 43 4.90 12.36 10.56
C TYR A 43 6.13 11.95 9.75
N TYR A 44 6.56 12.79 8.80
CA TYR A 44 7.67 12.47 7.91
C TYR A 44 9.02 12.86 8.51
N SER A 45 9.93 11.89 8.54
CA SER A 45 11.30 12.06 9.04
C SER A 45 12.36 11.74 7.99
N GLY A 46 12.00 11.30 6.78
CA GLY A 46 12.93 10.81 5.76
C GLY A 46 13.93 11.85 5.23
N ASN A 47 13.68 13.14 5.42
CA ASN A 47 14.62 14.21 5.08
C ASN A 47 15.65 14.51 6.18
N LEU A 48 15.55 13.89 7.35
CA LEU A 48 16.51 14.04 8.43
C LEU A 48 17.78 13.22 8.15
N SER A 49 18.91 13.68 8.66
CA SER A 49 20.19 12.98 8.51
C SER A 49 20.11 11.55 9.05
N GLY A 50 20.52 10.58 8.22
CA GLY A 50 20.51 9.15 8.57
C GLY A 50 19.17 8.45 8.34
N GLN A 51 18.15 9.16 7.84
CA GLN A 51 16.87 8.57 7.41
C GLN A 51 16.87 8.31 5.90
N ILE A 52 15.81 7.66 5.41
CA ILE A 52 15.64 7.29 4.00
C ILE A 52 14.60 8.23 3.36
N PRO A 53 14.98 9.09 2.41
CA PRO A 53 14.04 9.99 1.76
C PRO A 53 12.91 9.23 1.08
N GLY A 54 11.71 9.76 1.21
CA GLY A 54 10.50 9.19 0.64
C GLY A 54 9.83 8.10 1.47
N LEU A 55 10.47 7.58 2.51
CA LEU A 55 9.84 6.60 3.40
C LEU A 55 9.20 7.24 4.63
N LEU A 56 8.07 6.67 5.03
CA LEU A 56 7.43 6.96 6.29
C LEU A 56 7.96 6.00 7.38
N PRO A 57 8.07 6.43 8.64
CA PRO A 57 8.35 5.52 9.74
C PRO A 57 7.19 4.52 9.91
N GLY A 58 7.46 3.34 10.47
CA GLY A 58 6.39 2.38 10.77
C GLY A 58 5.26 3.02 11.60
N PRO A 59 3.99 2.62 11.39
CA PRO A 59 3.56 1.37 10.75
C PRO A 59 3.22 1.47 9.25
N TYR A 60 3.53 2.59 8.59
CA TYR A 60 3.12 2.84 7.21
C TYR A 60 3.94 2.01 6.21
N TYR A 61 3.26 1.42 5.23
CA TYR A 61 3.91 0.67 4.14
C TYR A 61 4.47 1.61 3.07
N TRP A 62 5.39 1.08 2.27
CA TRP A 62 6.10 1.83 1.22
C TRP A 62 5.16 2.54 0.24
N TRP A 63 4.05 1.88 -0.15
CA TRP A 63 3.08 2.45 -1.08
C TRP A 63 2.29 3.64 -0.52
N GLU A 64 1.99 3.64 0.79
CA GLU A 64 1.25 4.73 1.42
C GLU A 64 2.08 6.02 1.41
N ALA A 65 3.41 5.90 1.51
CA ALA A 65 4.31 7.02 1.29
C ALA A 65 4.22 7.54 -0.16
N GLY A 66 4.14 6.66 -1.17
CA GLY A 66 3.86 7.06 -2.55
C GLY A 66 2.53 7.82 -2.69
N GLY A 67 1.48 7.34 -2.00
CA GLY A 67 0.19 8.03 -1.88
C GLY A 67 0.29 9.43 -1.28
N MET A 68 1.06 9.57 -0.19
CA MET A 68 1.37 10.83 0.48
C MET A 68 2.09 11.81 -0.44
N TRP A 69 3.11 11.37 -1.18
CA TRP A 69 3.84 12.25 -2.09
C TRP A 69 2.98 12.70 -3.27
N GLY A 70 2.07 11.84 -3.73
CA GLY A 70 1.02 12.26 -4.66
C GLY A 70 0.15 13.39 -4.09
N ALA A 71 -0.17 13.35 -2.80
CA ALA A 71 -0.97 14.39 -2.14
C ALA A 71 -0.20 15.71 -2.04
N MET A 72 1.11 15.66 -1.87
CA MET A 72 1.97 16.84 -1.82
C MET A 72 2.20 17.47 -3.21
N VAL A 73 2.21 16.67 -4.28
CA VAL A 73 2.16 17.17 -5.66
C VAL A 73 0.83 17.90 -5.90
N ASP A 74 -0.28 17.32 -5.45
CA ASP A 74 -1.60 17.95 -5.54
C ASP A 74 -1.70 19.22 -4.68
N TYR A 75 -1.13 19.23 -3.49
CA TYR A 75 -1.07 20.40 -2.61
C TYR A 75 -0.46 21.60 -3.33
N TYR A 76 0.71 21.41 -3.96
CA TYR A 76 1.33 22.49 -4.74
C TYR A 76 0.43 22.95 -5.88
N HIS A 77 -0.16 22.02 -6.61
CA HIS A 77 -1.05 22.34 -7.73
C HIS A 77 -2.28 23.14 -7.30
N TYR A 78 -2.95 22.75 -6.21
CA TYR A 78 -4.17 23.40 -5.72
C TYR A 78 -3.92 24.74 -5.02
N THR A 79 -2.83 24.83 -4.25
CA THR A 79 -2.57 26.01 -3.41
C THR A 79 -1.63 27.01 -4.06
N GLY A 80 -0.68 26.54 -4.87
CA GLY A 80 0.47 27.29 -5.36
C GLY A 80 1.60 27.43 -4.32
N ASP A 81 1.49 26.79 -3.15
CA ASP A 81 2.48 26.88 -2.07
C ASP A 81 3.66 25.91 -2.33
N PRO A 82 4.88 26.42 -2.59
CA PRO A 82 6.03 25.59 -2.93
C PRO A 82 6.75 25.01 -1.71
N THR A 83 6.26 25.24 -0.49
CA THR A 83 6.95 24.88 0.78
C THR A 83 7.49 23.45 0.80
N TYR A 84 6.74 22.50 0.23
CA TYR A 84 7.09 21.08 0.24
C TYR A 84 7.64 20.53 -1.08
N ASN A 85 7.87 21.37 -2.08
CA ASN A 85 8.28 20.91 -3.42
C ASN A 85 9.64 20.20 -3.39
N ALA A 86 10.62 20.79 -2.70
CA ALA A 86 11.98 20.22 -2.64
C ALA A 86 12.00 18.84 -1.97
N VAL A 87 11.29 18.69 -0.85
CA VAL A 87 11.23 17.40 -0.13
C VAL A 87 10.41 16.36 -0.89
N THR A 88 9.33 16.78 -1.56
CA THR A 88 8.51 15.90 -2.41
C THR A 88 9.31 15.38 -3.60
N MET A 89 10.08 16.26 -4.26
CA MET A 89 10.97 15.86 -5.36
C MET A 89 12.03 14.88 -4.89
N GLN A 90 12.72 15.19 -3.79
CA GLN A 90 13.74 14.32 -3.21
C GLN A 90 13.16 12.93 -2.90
N ALA A 91 11.98 12.88 -2.28
CA ALA A 91 11.30 11.64 -1.94
C ALA A 91 10.96 10.80 -3.17
N LEU A 92 10.31 11.40 -4.17
CA LEU A 92 9.90 10.71 -5.40
C LEU A 92 11.10 10.21 -6.20
N GLN A 93 12.21 10.96 -6.24
CA GLN A 93 13.44 10.58 -6.95
C GLN A 93 14.25 9.52 -6.21
N PHE A 94 14.27 9.55 -4.87
CA PHE A 94 15.05 8.58 -4.09
C PHE A 94 14.50 7.15 -4.23
N GLN A 95 13.19 7.00 -4.42
CA GLN A 95 12.49 5.71 -4.42
C GLN A 95 12.38 5.04 -5.80
N VAL A 96 12.97 5.63 -6.85
CA VAL A 96 12.83 5.13 -8.24
C VAL A 96 13.49 3.78 -8.50
N GLY A 97 14.37 3.32 -7.61
CA GLY A 97 15.11 2.06 -7.76
C GLY A 97 16.22 2.11 -8.81
N PRO A 98 17.02 1.06 -8.93
CA PRO A 98 18.18 1.01 -9.83
C PRO A 98 17.82 1.03 -11.32
N HIS A 99 16.56 0.76 -11.66
CA HIS A 99 16.05 0.66 -13.02
C HIS A 99 15.11 1.81 -13.41
N ASN A 100 14.95 2.82 -12.54
CA ASN A 100 14.05 3.95 -12.74
C ASN A 100 12.60 3.53 -13.01
N ASP A 101 12.10 2.57 -12.23
CA ASP A 101 10.83 1.88 -12.44
C ASP A 101 10.04 1.69 -11.14
N TYR A 102 10.42 2.39 -10.06
CA TYR A 102 9.82 2.24 -8.73
C TYR A 102 9.83 0.78 -8.23
N MET A 103 10.91 0.05 -8.52
CA MET A 103 11.17 -1.27 -7.94
C MET A 103 12.48 -1.28 -7.13
N PRO A 104 12.58 -0.48 -6.05
CA PRO A 104 13.74 -0.53 -5.18
C PRO A 104 13.86 -1.94 -4.54
N PRO A 105 15.03 -2.62 -4.65
CA PRO A 105 15.18 -3.98 -4.14
C PRO A 105 14.90 -4.15 -2.64
N ASN A 106 15.06 -3.09 -1.85
CA ASN A 106 14.78 -3.13 -0.42
C ASN A 106 13.30 -3.35 -0.09
N GLU A 107 12.41 -3.05 -1.03
CA GLU A 107 10.95 -3.15 -0.83
C GLU A 107 10.37 -4.47 -1.37
N THR A 108 11.21 -5.36 -1.89
CA THR A 108 10.83 -6.66 -2.51
C THR A 108 9.84 -7.47 -1.66
N ALA A 109 10.01 -7.47 -0.34
CA ALA A 109 9.22 -8.28 0.58
C ALA A 109 7.73 -7.91 0.64
N SER A 110 7.36 -6.70 0.21
CA SER A 110 5.98 -6.21 0.18
C SER A 110 5.59 -5.59 -1.16
N LEU A 111 6.42 -5.72 -2.21
CA LEU A 111 6.20 -5.04 -3.48
C LEU A 111 5.10 -5.69 -4.32
N GLY A 112 3.88 -5.15 -4.23
CA GLY A 112 2.79 -5.40 -5.15
C GLY A 112 2.80 -4.51 -6.39
N ASN A 113 1.95 -4.86 -7.36
CA ASN A 113 1.74 -4.04 -8.55
C ASN A 113 1.00 -2.75 -8.19
N ASP A 114 0.08 -2.80 -7.25
CA ASP A 114 -0.54 -1.65 -6.60
C ASP A 114 0.50 -0.78 -5.90
N ASP A 115 1.40 -1.36 -5.09
CA ASP A 115 2.45 -0.59 -4.43
C ASP A 115 3.27 0.24 -5.42
N GLN A 116 3.79 -0.42 -6.46
CA GLN A 116 4.55 0.22 -7.54
C GLN A 116 3.72 1.31 -8.25
N ALA A 117 2.43 1.06 -8.46
CA ALA A 117 1.57 1.97 -9.18
C ALA A 117 1.26 3.27 -8.43
N PHE A 118 1.17 3.25 -7.10
CA PHE A 118 0.92 4.48 -6.33
C PHE A 118 2.03 5.52 -6.54
N TRP A 119 3.29 5.07 -6.59
CA TRP A 119 4.43 5.91 -6.94
C TRP A 119 4.37 6.41 -8.38
N ALA A 120 4.05 5.53 -9.33
CA ALA A 120 3.87 5.92 -10.73
C ALA A 120 2.74 6.94 -10.93
N MET A 121 1.63 6.80 -10.22
CA MET A 121 0.51 7.72 -10.29
C MET A 121 0.87 9.10 -9.73
N ALA A 122 1.72 9.16 -8.69
CA ALA A 122 2.27 10.41 -8.16
C ALA A 122 3.21 11.07 -9.18
N ALA A 123 4.11 10.31 -9.81
CA ALA A 123 4.96 10.82 -10.89
C ALA A 123 4.13 11.28 -12.10
N LEU A 124 3.15 10.51 -12.55
CA LEU A 124 2.27 10.91 -13.64
C LEU A 124 1.48 12.18 -13.29
N ARG A 125 1.08 12.33 -12.02
CA ARG A 125 0.42 13.56 -11.55
C ARG A 125 1.37 14.75 -11.61
N ALA A 126 2.63 14.57 -11.22
CA ALA A 126 3.67 15.60 -11.33
C ALA A 126 3.88 16.05 -12.78
N ALA A 127 3.84 15.13 -13.75
CA ALA A 127 3.89 15.46 -15.17
C ALA A 127 2.64 16.24 -15.65
N GLU A 128 1.46 15.84 -15.19
CA GLU A 128 0.16 16.42 -15.54
C GLU A 128 -0.10 17.80 -14.93
N THR A 129 0.56 18.15 -13.84
CA THR A 129 0.39 19.44 -13.15
C THR A 129 1.59 20.38 -13.33
N ASN A 130 2.57 20.00 -14.16
CA ASN A 130 3.84 20.72 -14.32
C ASN A 130 4.53 20.98 -12.97
N PHE A 131 4.54 19.97 -12.10
CA PHE A 131 5.41 19.99 -10.93
C PHE A 131 6.87 20.17 -11.38
N PRO A 132 7.73 20.88 -10.61
CA PRO A 132 9.11 21.13 -11.03
C PRO A 132 9.81 19.87 -11.51
N ASN A 133 10.44 19.96 -12.68
CA ASN A 133 11.17 18.84 -13.25
C ASN A 133 12.42 18.52 -12.40
N PRO A 134 12.80 17.24 -12.31
CA PRO A 134 14.03 16.82 -11.65
C PRO A 134 15.26 17.25 -12.45
N GLY A 135 16.46 17.03 -11.90
CA GLY A 135 17.72 17.34 -12.56
C GLY A 135 17.91 16.56 -13.88
N PRO A 136 18.82 17.00 -14.77
CA PRO A 136 19.01 16.36 -16.08
C PRO A 136 19.57 14.93 -16.03
N GLU A 137 20.14 14.52 -14.90
CA GLU A 137 20.65 13.16 -14.66
C GLU A 137 19.61 12.24 -14.00
N GLU A 138 18.48 12.81 -13.55
CA GLU A 138 17.41 12.10 -12.87
C GLU A 138 16.29 11.74 -13.87
N PRO A 139 15.61 10.59 -13.69
CA PRO A 139 14.49 10.23 -14.56
C PRO A 139 13.33 11.23 -14.42
N SER A 140 12.78 11.65 -15.55
CA SER A 140 11.63 12.53 -15.61
C SER A 140 10.35 11.85 -15.11
N TRP A 141 9.41 12.66 -14.62
CA TRP A 141 8.11 12.18 -14.10
C TRP A 141 7.33 11.32 -15.10
N LEU A 142 7.25 11.75 -16.37
CA LEU A 142 6.57 10.98 -17.41
C LEU A 142 7.30 9.65 -17.70
N ALA A 143 8.63 9.65 -17.77
CA ALA A 143 9.39 8.43 -18.01
C ALA A 143 9.23 7.40 -16.87
N LEU A 144 9.17 7.85 -15.62
CA LEU A 144 8.90 6.98 -14.47
C LEU A 144 7.51 6.31 -14.56
N ALA A 145 6.49 7.07 -14.94
CA ALA A 145 5.15 6.52 -15.16
C ALA A 145 5.10 5.52 -16.33
N GLN A 146 5.81 5.82 -17.43
CA GLN A 146 5.94 4.90 -18.57
C GLN A 146 6.72 3.63 -18.20
N ALA A 147 7.74 3.73 -17.35
CA ALA A 147 8.51 2.58 -16.87
C ALA A 147 7.62 1.60 -16.11
N VAL A 148 6.85 2.09 -15.15
CA VAL A 148 5.92 1.26 -14.37
C VAL A 148 4.84 0.66 -15.24
N PHE A 149 4.26 1.43 -16.17
CA PHE A 149 3.30 0.88 -17.13
C PHE A 149 3.91 -0.28 -17.93
N ASN A 150 5.10 -0.10 -18.50
CA ASN A 150 5.77 -1.12 -19.33
C ASN A 150 6.12 -2.38 -18.53
N GLU A 151 6.62 -2.22 -17.31
CA GLU A 151 6.86 -3.31 -16.36
C GLU A 151 5.56 -4.08 -16.04
N GLN A 152 4.47 -3.37 -15.75
CA GLN A 152 3.18 -3.99 -15.40
C GLN A 152 2.55 -4.73 -16.59
N VAL A 153 2.51 -4.14 -17.78
CA VAL A 153 1.97 -4.84 -18.95
C VAL A 153 2.79 -6.10 -19.31
N GLY A 154 4.10 -6.09 -19.03
CA GLY A 154 4.97 -7.26 -19.13
C GLY A 154 4.60 -8.40 -18.17
N ARG A 155 3.91 -8.09 -17.06
CA ARG A 155 3.43 -9.06 -16.06
C ARG A 155 1.98 -9.47 -16.23
N TRP A 156 1.32 -9.05 -17.30
CA TRP A 156 -0.06 -9.43 -17.59
C TRP A 156 -0.18 -10.96 -17.72
N ASP A 157 -0.74 -11.60 -16.70
CA ASP A 157 -0.77 -13.06 -16.59
C ASP A 157 -1.96 -13.64 -17.35
N THR A 158 -1.70 -14.30 -18.48
CA THR A 158 -2.71 -15.00 -19.29
C THR A 158 -2.87 -16.47 -18.94
N GLN A 159 -2.04 -17.03 -18.04
CA GLN A 159 -2.12 -18.44 -17.64
C GLN A 159 -3.39 -18.70 -16.82
N PHE A 160 -3.73 -17.76 -15.94
CA PHE A 160 -4.94 -17.82 -15.12
C PHE A 160 -5.86 -16.64 -15.41
N CYS A 161 -7.17 -16.86 -15.30
CA CYS A 161 -8.23 -15.86 -15.48
C CYS A 161 -8.23 -15.17 -16.85
N ASN A 162 -7.56 -15.76 -17.86
CA ASN A 162 -7.41 -15.21 -19.21
C ASN A 162 -6.90 -13.75 -19.22
N GLY A 163 -5.98 -13.41 -18.31
CA GLY A 163 -5.45 -12.06 -18.13
C GLY A 163 -5.49 -11.60 -16.68
N GLY A 164 -5.13 -10.33 -16.47
CA GLY A 164 -5.13 -9.65 -15.18
C GLY A 164 -3.75 -9.67 -14.54
N LEU A 165 -3.39 -8.56 -13.92
CA LEU A 165 -2.28 -8.49 -12.98
C LEU A 165 -2.64 -9.23 -11.70
N ARG A 166 -1.64 -9.92 -11.16
CA ARG A 166 -1.67 -10.40 -9.78
C ARG A 166 -1.48 -9.23 -8.82
N TRP A 167 -1.89 -9.42 -7.57
CA TRP A 167 -1.63 -8.45 -6.52
C TRP A 167 -0.12 -8.24 -6.38
N GLN A 168 0.59 -9.30 -6.00
CA GLN A 168 2.04 -9.26 -5.76
C GLN A 168 2.87 -9.39 -7.04
N ILE A 169 4.04 -8.75 -7.08
CA ILE A 169 5.01 -8.90 -8.19
C ILE A 169 5.76 -10.23 -8.07
N TYR A 170 6.17 -10.59 -6.85
CA TYR A 170 7.00 -11.77 -6.60
C TYR A 170 6.19 -12.94 -6.05
N GLN A 171 6.43 -14.15 -6.58
CA GLN A 171 5.74 -15.39 -6.17
C GLN A 171 5.92 -15.74 -4.69
N ILE A 172 6.99 -15.27 -4.07
CA ILE A 172 7.30 -15.54 -2.67
C ILE A 172 6.43 -14.71 -1.71
N ASN A 173 5.76 -13.68 -2.19
CA ASN A 173 4.93 -12.81 -1.38
C ASN A 173 3.53 -13.40 -1.22
N GLY A 174 2.97 -13.31 -0.02
CA GLY A 174 1.60 -13.74 0.24
C GLY A 174 0.61 -12.93 -0.60
N GLY A 175 -0.38 -13.60 -1.18
CA GLY A 175 -1.36 -12.96 -2.06
C GLY A 175 -0.97 -12.91 -3.53
N TYR A 176 0.16 -13.50 -3.95
CA TYR A 176 0.50 -13.66 -5.37
C TYR A 176 -0.57 -14.45 -6.15
N ASP A 177 -1.26 -15.36 -5.49
CA ASP A 177 -2.40 -16.13 -6.02
C ASP A 177 -3.66 -15.29 -6.26
N LEU A 178 -3.71 -14.05 -5.76
CA LEU A 178 -4.84 -13.14 -5.95
C LEU A 178 -4.64 -12.24 -7.17
N LYS A 179 -5.73 -12.01 -7.91
CA LYS A 179 -5.86 -10.88 -8.85
C LYS A 179 -6.91 -9.93 -8.30
N ASN A 180 -6.46 -8.75 -7.89
CA ASN A 180 -7.29 -7.76 -7.21
C ASN A 180 -7.60 -6.54 -8.10
N SER A 181 -8.63 -5.81 -7.69
CA SER A 181 -9.08 -4.60 -8.37
C SER A 181 -8.10 -3.46 -8.23
N ILE A 182 -7.35 -3.34 -7.13
CA ILE A 182 -6.43 -2.22 -6.96
C ILE A 182 -5.26 -2.30 -7.93
N SER A 183 -4.59 -3.45 -8.09
CA SER A 183 -3.47 -3.58 -9.03
C SER A 183 -3.91 -3.34 -10.47
N ASN A 184 -5.06 -3.87 -10.85
CA ASN A 184 -5.59 -3.73 -12.21
C ASN A 184 -6.20 -2.33 -12.44
N GLY A 185 -6.92 -1.78 -11.48
CA GLY A 185 -7.50 -0.43 -11.51
C GLY A 185 -6.42 0.65 -11.58
N CYS A 186 -5.31 0.46 -10.87
CA CYS A 186 -4.13 1.31 -11.00
C CYS A 186 -3.51 1.26 -12.40
N LEU A 187 -3.30 0.06 -12.98
CA LEU A 187 -2.83 -0.06 -14.37
C LEU A 187 -3.79 0.62 -15.35
N PHE A 188 -5.10 0.42 -15.18
CA PHE A 188 -6.14 1.07 -16.00
C PHE A 188 -6.06 2.61 -15.90
N ASN A 189 -5.94 3.14 -14.69
CA ASN A 189 -5.82 4.56 -14.41
C ASN A 189 -4.56 5.16 -15.07
N ILE A 190 -3.40 4.52 -14.88
CA ILE A 190 -2.13 4.93 -15.50
C ILE A 190 -2.25 4.88 -17.03
N ALA A 191 -2.77 3.79 -17.60
CA ALA A 191 -2.93 3.62 -19.04
C ALA A 191 -3.81 4.72 -19.65
N ALA A 192 -4.98 4.98 -19.07
CA ALA A 192 -5.88 6.03 -19.55
C ALA A 192 -5.22 7.43 -19.52
N ARG A 193 -4.49 7.73 -18.44
CA ARG A 193 -3.78 9.00 -18.26
C ARG A 193 -2.58 9.15 -19.20
N LEU A 194 -1.82 8.08 -19.42
CA LEU A 194 -0.74 8.07 -20.41
C LEU A 194 -1.28 8.25 -21.83
N ALA A 195 -2.40 7.61 -22.18
CA ALA A 195 -3.07 7.81 -23.47
C ALA A 195 -3.41 9.29 -23.69
N ARG A 196 -4.05 9.92 -22.69
CA ARG A 196 -4.38 11.34 -22.75
C ARG A 196 -3.15 12.23 -22.80
N TYR A 197 -2.14 11.98 -21.99
CA TYR A 197 -0.95 12.83 -21.91
C TYR A 197 -0.13 12.78 -23.19
N THR A 198 0.03 11.58 -23.78
CA THR A 198 0.94 11.34 -24.89
C THR A 198 0.26 11.40 -26.26
N GLY A 199 -1.05 11.14 -26.31
CA GLY A 199 -1.79 10.95 -27.56
C GLY A 199 -1.64 9.55 -28.17
N ASP A 200 -0.94 8.62 -27.50
CA ASP A 200 -0.64 7.29 -28.04
C ASP A 200 -1.75 6.27 -27.72
N ASP A 201 -2.36 5.73 -28.79
CA ASP A 201 -3.46 4.77 -28.74
C ASP A 201 -3.09 3.46 -28.04
N MET A 202 -1.81 3.07 -28.00
CA MET A 202 -1.38 1.84 -27.32
C MET A 202 -1.81 1.84 -25.85
N TYR A 203 -1.68 2.97 -25.16
CA TYR A 203 -2.11 3.09 -23.77
C TYR A 203 -3.63 2.99 -23.64
N ALA A 204 -4.38 3.56 -24.59
CA ALA A 204 -5.84 3.47 -24.63
C ALA A 204 -6.33 2.04 -24.87
N GLU A 205 -5.66 1.29 -25.75
CA GLU A 205 -5.94 -0.13 -25.99
C GLU A 205 -5.73 -0.97 -24.72
N TRP A 206 -4.67 -0.70 -23.96
CA TRP A 206 -4.45 -1.33 -22.65
C TRP A 206 -5.52 -0.93 -21.65
N ALA A 207 -5.94 0.33 -21.60
CA ALA A 207 -7.01 0.77 -20.73
C ALA A 207 -8.33 0.02 -21.02
N VAL A 208 -8.69 -0.16 -22.30
CA VAL A 208 -9.84 -0.97 -22.72
C VAL A 208 -9.66 -2.43 -22.29
N LYS A 209 -8.48 -3.03 -22.55
CA LYS A 209 -8.17 -4.42 -22.21
C LYS A 209 -8.33 -4.72 -20.72
N VAL A 210 -7.84 -3.82 -19.87
CA VAL A 210 -7.94 -3.98 -18.41
C VAL A 210 -9.40 -3.84 -17.94
N TRP A 211 -10.12 -2.81 -18.41
CA TRP A 211 -11.54 -2.64 -18.09
C TRP A 211 -12.35 -3.88 -18.47
N ASP A 212 -12.21 -4.33 -19.73
CA ASP A 212 -12.98 -5.45 -20.25
C ASP A 212 -12.62 -6.77 -19.55
N TRP A 213 -11.38 -6.92 -19.08
CA TRP A 213 -10.99 -8.04 -18.22
C TRP A 213 -11.69 -7.98 -16.86
N MET A 214 -11.62 -6.85 -16.15
CA MET A 214 -12.24 -6.69 -14.82
C MET A 214 -13.76 -6.90 -14.88
N TRP A 215 -14.42 -6.37 -15.91
CA TRP A 215 -15.84 -6.57 -16.17
C TRP A 215 -16.16 -8.04 -16.42
N ARG A 216 -15.39 -8.71 -17.29
CA ARG A 216 -15.66 -10.10 -17.70
C ARG A 216 -15.55 -11.08 -16.53
N ILE A 217 -14.57 -10.91 -15.65
CA ILE A 217 -14.39 -11.80 -14.49
C ILE A 217 -15.31 -11.43 -13.32
N GLY A 218 -16.01 -10.30 -13.41
CA GLY A 218 -16.99 -9.86 -12.42
C GLY A 218 -16.42 -9.08 -11.24
N LEU A 219 -15.18 -8.59 -11.33
CA LEU A 219 -14.66 -7.57 -10.39
C LEU A 219 -15.43 -6.25 -10.54
N ILE A 220 -15.91 -5.96 -11.76
CA ILE A 220 -16.91 -4.93 -12.01
C ILE A 220 -18.19 -5.63 -12.46
N ASP A 221 -19.30 -5.41 -11.75
CA ASP A 221 -20.59 -5.99 -12.14
C ASP A 221 -21.44 -5.06 -13.03
N ALA A 222 -22.61 -5.55 -13.42
CA ALA A 222 -23.55 -4.82 -14.27
C ALA A 222 -24.09 -3.52 -13.64
N ASN A 223 -24.00 -3.39 -12.30
CA ASN A 223 -24.38 -2.19 -11.55
C ASN A 223 -23.16 -1.31 -11.26
N TYR A 224 -22.00 -1.57 -11.87
CA TYR A 224 -20.76 -0.84 -11.65
C TYR A 224 -20.21 -0.92 -10.22
N ASN A 225 -20.63 -1.93 -9.44
CA ASN A 225 -19.95 -2.26 -8.20
C ASN A 225 -18.51 -2.67 -8.50
N VAL A 226 -17.53 -2.19 -7.73
CA VAL A 226 -16.13 -2.61 -7.84
C VAL A 226 -15.75 -3.42 -6.61
N TYR A 227 -15.57 -4.72 -6.81
CA TYR A 227 -15.24 -5.70 -5.77
C TYR A 227 -13.73 -5.85 -5.59
N ASP A 228 -13.30 -6.41 -4.46
CA ASP A 228 -11.89 -6.39 -4.08
C ASP A 228 -11.01 -7.31 -4.94
N SER A 229 -11.27 -8.62 -4.93
CA SER A 229 -10.32 -9.57 -5.49
C SER A 229 -10.93 -10.91 -5.90
N SER A 230 -10.12 -11.72 -6.58
CA SER A 230 -10.45 -13.07 -6.98
C SER A 230 -9.20 -13.95 -6.97
N GLU A 231 -9.30 -15.19 -6.48
CA GLU A 231 -8.18 -16.13 -6.46
C GLU A 231 -8.00 -16.79 -7.84
N ALA A 232 -6.76 -16.79 -8.33
CA ALA A 232 -6.43 -17.19 -9.68
C ALA A 232 -5.99 -18.64 -9.79
N ASP A 233 -5.11 -19.13 -8.91
CA ASP A 233 -4.40 -20.39 -9.12
C ASP A 233 -5.30 -21.61 -8.93
N ARG A 234 -6.20 -21.56 -7.94
CA ARG A 234 -7.12 -22.66 -7.59
C ARG A 234 -8.50 -22.47 -8.21
N LEU A 235 -8.99 -21.24 -8.27
CA LEU A 235 -10.36 -20.93 -8.66
C LEU A 235 -10.46 -20.34 -10.06
N ASN A 236 -9.35 -20.02 -10.72
CA ASN A 236 -9.32 -19.41 -12.05
C ASN A 236 -10.24 -18.18 -12.15
N CYS A 237 -10.26 -17.38 -11.09
CA CYS A 237 -11.14 -16.23 -10.88
C CYS A 237 -12.65 -16.51 -10.99
N SER A 238 -13.09 -17.74 -10.72
CA SER A 238 -14.53 -18.09 -10.76
C SER A 238 -15.34 -17.56 -9.58
N GLN A 239 -14.68 -17.09 -8.52
CA GLN A 239 -15.31 -16.50 -7.34
C GLN A 239 -14.67 -15.15 -7.03
N VAL A 240 -15.52 -14.13 -6.95
CA VAL A 240 -15.12 -12.76 -6.60
C VAL A 240 -15.48 -12.50 -5.15
N ASP A 241 -14.58 -11.86 -4.42
CA ASP A 241 -14.85 -11.35 -3.08
C ASP A 241 -15.85 -10.19 -3.14
N ARG A 242 -17.12 -10.52 -2.91
CA ARG A 242 -18.22 -9.54 -2.85
C ARG A 242 -18.44 -8.97 -1.46
N GLY A 243 -17.67 -9.41 -0.46
CA GLY A 243 -17.76 -8.92 0.92
C GLY A 243 -17.06 -7.58 1.12
N HIS A 244 -16.09 -7.25 0.27
CA HIS A 244 -15.29 -6.04 0.38
C HIS A 244 -15.40 -5.16 -0.87
N GLN A 245 -15.82 -3.92 -0.65
CA GLN A 245 -15.89 -2.87 -1.66
C GLN A 245 -15.21 -1.62 -1.10
N TRP A 246 -13.94 -1.45 -1.44
CA TRP A 246 -13.13 -0.35 -0.94
C TRP A 246 -13.25 0.90 -1.81
N SER A 247 -13.31 2.07 -1.17
CA SER A 247 -13.55 3.35 -1.85
C SER A 247 -12.52 3.66 -2.96
N TYR A 248 -11.25 3.36 -2.71
CA TYR A 248 -10.16 3.58 -3.65
C TYR A 248 -10.25 2.70 -4.93
N ASN A 249 -10.84 1.50 -4.86
CA ASN A 249 -11.03 0.64 -6.02
C ASN A 249 -11.99 1.32 -7.00
N ALA A 250 -13.15 1.80 -6.51
CA ALA A 250 -14.07 2.59 -7.32
C ALA A 250 -13.43 3.89 -7.84
N GLY A 251 -12.60 4.54 -7.02
CA GLY A 251 -11.90 5.76 -7.39
C GLY A 251 -10.91 5.58 -8.56
N THR A 252 -10.12 4.50 -8.59
CA THR A 252 -9.23 4.22 -9.73
C THR A 252 -10.01 4.06 -11.04
N MET A 253 -11.14 3.34 -10.98
CA MET A 253 -12.02 3.13 -12.13
C MET A 253 -12.70 4.42 -12.58
N LEU A 254 -13.11 5.28 -11.66
CA LEU A 254 -13.69 6.60 -11.98
C LEU A 254 -12.68 7.48 -12.73
N MET A 255 -11.46 7.58 -12.23
CA MET A 255 -10.40 8.39 -12.84
C MET A 255 -10.04 7.87 -14.23
N GLY A 256 -9.80 6.56 -14.37
CA GLY A 256 -9.48 5.98 -15.67
C GLY A 256 -10.62 6.14 -16.68
N ALA A 257 -11.88 5.87 -16.28
CA ALA A 257 -13.02 5.97 -17.19
C ALA A 257 -13.29 7.42 -17.63
N SER A 258 -13.23 8.38 -16.70
CA SER A 258 -13.41 9.81 -17.04
C SER A 258 -12.30 10.32 -17.94
N THR A 259 -11.06 9.84 -17.74
CA THR A 259 -9.93 10.16 -18.62
C THR A 259 -10.10 9.56 -20.01
N MET A 260 -10.56 8.32 -20.12
CA MET A 260 -10.90 7.70 -21.41
C MET A 260 -12.06 8.42 -22.11
N TYR A 261 -13.06 8.90 -21.37
CA TYR A 261 -14.11 9.76 -21.92
C TYR A 261 -13.50 11.04 -22.54
N ASN A 262 -12.55 11.67 -21.85
CA ASN A 262 -11.85 12.86 -22.35
C ASN A 262 -11.03 12.54 -23.62
N TYR A 263 -10.21 11.48 -23.55
CA TYR A 263 -9.34 11.05 -24.64
C TYR A 263 -10.12 10.68 -25.91
N THR A 264 -11.23 9.98 -25.75
CA THR A 264 -12.11 9.55 -26.86
C THR A 264 -13.10 10.64 -27.31
N ASN A 265 -12.83 11.90 -26.96
CA ASN A 265 -13.64 13.06 -27.33
C ASN A 265 -15.14 12.91 -26.98
N GLY A 266 -15.42 12.39 -25.79
CA GLY A 266 -16.76 12.31 -25.24
C GLY A 266 -17.58 11.09 -25.69
N SER A 267 -16.93 9.95 -25.96
CA SER A 267 -17.65 8.76 -26.42
C SER A 267 -18.73 8.29 -25.43
N ALA A 268 -19.89 7.87 -25.97
CA ALA A 268 -21.02 7.40 -25.17
C ALA A 268 -20.69 6.18 -24.31
N LEU A 269 -19.79 5.31 -24.78
CA LEU A 269 -19.32 4.14 -24.02
C LEU A 269 -18.66 4.58 -22.71
N TRP A 270 -17.66 5.45 -22.79
CA TRP A 270 -16.94 5.92 -21.62
C TRP A 270 -17.79 6.86 -20.77
N GLN A 271 -18.70 7.62 -21.37
CA GLN A 271 -19.69 8.41 -20.64
C GLN A 271 -20.55 7.52 -19.72
N ASN A 272 -21.10 6.43 -20.26
CA ASN A 272 -21.94 5.50 -19.51
C ASN A 272 -21.14 4.80 -18.40
N ARG A 273 -19.91 4.37 -18.69
CA ARG A 273 -19.02 3.75 -17.70
C ARG A 273 -18.69 4.71 -16.55
N THR A 274 -18.31 5.95 -16.86
CA THR A 274 -18.03 6.99 -15.85
C THR A 274 -19.27 7.34 -15.03
N ALA A 275 -20.43 7.52 -15.68
CA ALA A 275 -21.68 7.84 -14.98
C ALA A 275 -22.14 6.68 -14.06
N GLY A 276 -22.00 5.44 -14.53
CA GLY A 276 -22.32 4.25 -13.75
C GLY A 276 -21.47 4.13 -12.50
N ILE A 277 -20.13 4.19 -12.64
CA ILE A 277 -19.20 4.17 -11.50
C ILE A 277 -19.50 5.31 -10.52
N LEU A 278 -19.73 6.53 -11.02
CA LEU A 278 -20.04 7.68 -10.16
C LEU A 278 -21.37 7.51 -9.41
N SER A 279 -22.39 6.96 -10.06
CA SER A 279 -23.68 6.72 -9.41
C SER A 279 -23.53 5.70 -8.28
N THR A 280 -22.81 4.61 -8.54
CA THR A 280 -22.64 3.51 -7.56
C THR A 280 -21.75 3.94 -6.40
N LEU A 281 -20.61 4.58 -6.67
CA LEU A 281 -19.76 5.08 -5.59
C LEU A 281 -20.47 6.14 -4.72
N ALA A 282 -21.33 6.98 -5.33
CA ALA A 282 -22.09 7.99 -4.59
C ALA A 282 -23.13 7.35 -3.68
N TYR A 283 -23.67 6.19 -4.07
CA TYR A 283 -24.58 5.42 -3.24
C TYR A 283 -23.84 4.68 -2.11
N ASP A 284 -22.73 4.01 -2.42
CA ASP A 284 -22.02 3.15 -1.46
C ASP A 284 -21.24 3.93 -0.41
N PHE A 285 -20.52 4.98 -0.83
CA PHE A 285 -19.54 5.68 0.02
C PHE A 285 -20.03 7.01 0.57
N PHE A 286 -21.24 7.46 0.23
CA PHE A 286 -21.86 8.67 0.78
C PHE A 286 -23.25 8.39 1.36
N PRO A 287 -23.34 7.51 2.38
CA PRO A 287 -24.60 7.06 2.92
C PRO A 287 -25.37 8.16 3.68
N ASP A 288 -26.58 7.80 4.11
CA ASP A 288 -27.43 8.56 5.04
C ASP A 288 -27.95 9.91 4.54
N GLY A 289 -27.83 10.23 3.24
CA GLY A 289 -28.28 11.49 2.66
C GLY A 289 -27.56 12.74 3.18
N ARG A 290 -26.55 12.58 4.04
CA ARG A 290 -25.69 13.64 4.58
C ARG A 290 -24.60 14.06 3.59
N GLY A 291 -24.33 13.23 2.58
CA GLY A 291 -23.30 13.47 1.58
C GLY A 291 -21.88 13.49 2.15
N ILE A 292 -21.64 12.77 3.24
CA ILE A 292 -20.33 12.68 3.90
C ILE A 292 -19.72 11.33 3.55
N MET A 293 -18.48 11.35 3.04
CA MET A 293 -17.75 10.16 2.63
C MET A 293 -17.43 9.24 3.83
N LYS A 294 -17.71 7.95 3.67
CA LYS A 294 -17.46 6.89 4.66
C LYS A 294 -17.03 5.61 3.96
N ASP A 295 -15.97 4.97 4.44
CA ASP A 295 -15.54 3.64 4.02
C ASP A 295 -16.14 2.54 4.92
N ILE A 296 -16.15 1.30 4.42
CA ILE A 296 -16.86 0.16 5.03
C ILE A 296 -16.31 -0.22 6.41
N CYS A 297 -15.01 -0.01 6.64
CA CYS A 297 -14.34 -0.34 7.90
C CYS A 297 -14.61 0.69 9.03
N GLU A 298 -15.07 1.90 8.69
CA GLU A 298 -15.12 3.03 9.63
C GLU A 298 -16.17 2.83 10.72
N GLU A 299 -17.33 2.26 10.37
CA GLU A 299 -18.46 2.14 11.30
C GLU A 299 -18.07 1.38 12.57
N TYR A 300 -17.36 0.27 12.38
CA TYR A 300 -16.97 -0.66 13.44
C TYR A 300 -15.56 -0.39 14.00
N SER A 301 -14.92 0.72 13.62
CA SER A 301 -13.52 1.01 13.99
C SER A 301 -12.56 -0.12 13.60
N ALA A 302 -12.80 -0.74 12.44
CA ALA A 302 -12.06 -1.91 11.97
C ALA A 302 -10.96 -1.54 10.97
N CYS A 303 -10.82 -0.26 10.62
CA CYS A 303 -9.87 0.18 9.60
C CYS A 303 -8.43 -0.13 10.02
N ASN A 304 -7.68 -0.77 9.13
CA ASN A 304 -6.24 -0.94 9.27
C ASN A 304 -5.47 0.30 8.77
N VAL A 305 -4.14 0.26 8.82
CA VAL A 305 -3.26 1.38 8.42
C VAL A 305 -3.51 1.82 6.99
N ASP A 306 -3.61 0.87 6.05
CA ASP A 306 -3.85 1.12 4.64
C ASP A 306 -5.23 1.78 4.42
N GLU A 307 -6.27 1.20 5.02
CA GLU A 307 -7.66 1.60 4.87
C GLU A 307 -7.92 3.02 5.38
N HIS A 308 -7.11 3.52 6.31
CA HIS A 308 -7.20 4.91 6.75
C HIS A 308 -6.93 5.94 5.64
N SER A 309 -6.24 5.54 4.56
CA SER A 309 -5.88 6.41 3.44
C SER A 309 -6.87 6.33 2.25
N PHE A 310 -7.77 5.35 2.20
CA PHE A 310 -8.57 5.09 0.98
C PHE A 310 -9.46 6.26 0.56
N LYS A 311 -10.08 6.94 1.53
CA LYS A 311 -10.87 8.15 1.27
C LYS A 311 -10.06 9.31 0.70
N ALA A 312 -8.75 9.36 0.97
CA ALA A 312 -7.87 10.36 0.37
C ALA A 312 -7.84 10.19 -1.15
N TYR A 313 -7.61 8.97 -1.61
CA TYR A 313 -7.52 8.67 -3.04
C TYR A 313 -8.86 8.81 -3.75
N LEU A 314 -9.96 8.35 -3.12
CA LEU A 314 -11.30 8.58 -3.68
C LEU A 314 -11.57 10.08 -3.82
N SER A 315 -11.25 10.90 -2.82
CA SER A 315 -11.43 12.35 -2.88
C SER A 315 -10.63 12.99 -4.03
N ARG A 316 -9.35 12.63 -4.13
CA ARG A 316 -8.44 13.07 -5.21
C ARG A 316 -9.02 12.76 -6.59
N TRP A 317 -9.42 11.51 -6.81
CA TRP A 317 -9.90 11.04 -8.11
C TRP A 317 -11.30 11.52 -8.45
N MET A 318 -12.18 11.70 -7.46
CA MET A 318 -13.49 12.34 -7.66
C MET A 318 -13.33 13.79 -8.13
N ALA A 319 -12.41 14.55 -7.52
CA ALA A 319 -12.14 15.92 -7.91
C ALA A 319 -11.56 15.97 -9.33
N ALA A 320 -10.47 15.24 -9.59
CA ALA A 320 -9.79 15.22 -10.88
C ALA A 320 -10.71 14.76 -12.04
N SER A 321 -11.60 13.80 -11.79
CA SER A 321 -12.57 13.32 -12.79
C SER A 321 -13.51 14.40 -13.29
N THR A 322 -13.78 15.45 -12.50
CA THR A 322 -14.61 16.58 -12.93
C THR A 322 -13.99 17.43 -14.03
N GLN A 323 -12.66 17.43 -14.15
CA GLN A 323 -11.96 18.11 -15.23
C GLN A 323 -11.87 17.24 -16.50
N MET A 324 -11.88 15.91 -16.36
CA MET A 324 -11.83 14.97 -17.48
C MET A 324 -13.21 14.75 -18.10
N ALA A 325 -14.24 14.62 -17.25
CA ALA A 325 -15.63 14.41 -17.61
C ALA A 325 -16.53 15.45 -16.90
N PRO A 326 -16.70 16.66 -17.47
CA PRO A 326 -17.37 17.78 -16.80
C PRO A 326 -18.79 17.51 -16.29
N PHE A 327 -19.52 16.58 -16.91
CA PHE A 327 -20.87 16.20 -16.46
C PHE A 327 -20.89 15.59 -15.06
N THR A 328 -19.76 15.06 -14.58
CA THR A 328 -19.63 14.49 -13.22
C THR A 328 -19.62 15.55 -12.13
N TYR A 329 -19.29 16.82 -12.47
CA TYR A 329 -19.11 17.90 -11.50
C TYR A 329 -20.36 18.13 -10.63
N ALA A 330 -21.55 18.06 -11.22
CA ALA A 330 -22.81 18.31 -10.53
C ALA A 330 -23.08 17.32 -9.38
N THR A 331 -22.51 16.12 -9.45
CA THR A 331 -22.61 15.09 -8.40
C THR A 331 -21.38 15.12 -7.49
N SER A 332 -20.17 15.09 -8.05
CA SER A 332 -18.93 14.96 -7.27
C SER A 332 -18.67 16.17 -6.37
N TYR A 333 -18.87 17.39 -6.88
CA TYR A 333 -18.44 18.59 -6.16
C TYR A 333 -19.25 18.84 -4.86
N PRO A 334 -20.60 18.75 -4.85
CA PRO A 334 -21.36 18.86 -3.59
C PRO A 334 -20.97 17.82 -2.54
N LEU A 335 -20.72 16.57 -2.96
CA LEU A 335 -20.28 15.48 -2.08
C LEU A 335 -18.90 15.74 -1.46
N LEU A 336 -17.95 16.22 -2.28
CA LEU A 336 -16.62 16.63 -1.83
C LEU A 336 -16.70 17.81 -0.84
N VAL A 337 -17.50 18.84 -1.13
CA VAL A 337 -17.65 20.00 -0.24
C VAL A 337 -18.28 19.61 1.10
N SER A 338 -19.30 18.75 1.10
CA SER A 338 -19.92 18.28 2.36
C SER A 338 -18.91 17.47 3.18
N SER A 339 -18.17 16.58 2.53
CA SER A 339 -17.13 15.78 3.18
C SER A 339 -15.97 16.63 3.69
N ALA A 340 -15.54 17.64 2.94
CA ALA A 340 -14.46 18.56 3.32
C ALA A 340 -14.82 19.39 4.56
N LYS A 341 -16.07 19.90 4.62
CA LYS A 341 -16.62 20.58 5.80
C LYS A 341 -16.59 19.68 7.02
N ALA A 342 -17.05 18.44 6.86
CA ALA A 342 -17.10 17.46 7.94
C ALA A 342 -15.69 17.04 8.41
N ALA A 343 -14.76 16.85 7.48
CA ALA A 343 -13.37 16.54 7.76
C ALA A 343 -12.69 17.67 8.54
N ALA A 344 -12.78 18.91 8.06
CA ALA A 344 -12.20 20.08 8.74
C ALA A 344 -12.77 20.25 10.15
N ALA A 345 -14.08 20.08 10.34
CA ALA A 345 -14.73 20.26 11.63
C ALA A 345 -14.21 19.30 12.72
N GLN A 346 -13.81 18.07 12.35
CA GLN A 346 -13.29 17.09 13.30
C GLN A 346 -11.76 17.09 13.45
N CYS A 347 -11.04 17.89 12.64
CA CYS A 347 -9.59 18.07 12.77
C CYS A 347 -9.24 18.96 13.96
N ASN A 348 -9.69 18.57 15.15
CA ASN A 348 -9.50 19.28 16.42
C ASN A 348 -8.83 18.38 17.48
N GLY A 349 -8.22 17.28 17.04
CA GLY A 349 -7.64 16.26 17.90
C GLY A 349 -6.35 16.67 18.63
N SER A 350 -6.04 15.92 19.69
CA SER A 350 -4.83 16.04 20.51
C SER A 350 -3.60 15.47 19.78
N PRO A 351 -2.36 15.97 20.02
CA PRO A 351 -1.98 16.99 21.02
C PRO A 351 -1.96 18.43 20.51
N THR A 352 -1.95 18.63 19.20
CA THR A 352 -1.72 19.95 18.58
C THR A 352 -3.01 20.73 18.30
N GLY A 353 -4.17 20.10 18.46
CA GLY A 353 -5.48 20.71 18.19
C GLY A 353 -5.82 20.82 16.70
N ASN A 354 -4.98 20.26 15.83
CA ASN A 354 -5.19 20.15 14.37
C ASN A 354 -4.99 18.69 13.87
N VAL A 355 -5.06 17.72 14.78
CA VAL A 355 -4.99 16.30 14.42
C VAL A 355 -6.33 15.88 13.84
N CYS A 356 -6.31 15.30 12.64
CA CYS A 356 -7.47 14.76 11.96
C CYS A 356 -7.66 13.28 12.27
N GLY A 357 -8.92 12.88 12.50
CA GLY A 357 -9.40 11.50 12.46
C GLY A 357 -10.05 11.17 11.12
N LEU A 358 -10.76 10.04 11.06
CA LEU A 358 -11.37 9.53 9.82
C LEU A 358 -12.90 9.59 9.81
N LYS A 359 -13.57 9.46 10.96
CA LYS A 359 -15.05 9.41 11.06
C LYS A 359 -15.68 10.80 10.97
N TRP A 360 -15.64 11.39 9.78
CA TRP A 360 -16.15 12.74 9.51
C TRP A 360 -17.65 12.90 9.79
N TYR A 361 -18.39 11.79 9.77
CA TYR A 361 -19.81 11.75 10.06
C TYR A 361 -20.17 11.92 11.56
N ASN A 362 -19.18 12.07 12.46
CA ASN A 362 -19.36 12.29 13.90
C ASN A 362 -19.60 13.77 14.28
N ASN A 363 -20.12 14.58 13.36
CA ASN A 363 -20.53 15.97 13.60
C ASN A 363 -19.46 16.84 14.28
N GLY A 364 -18.24 16.83 13.72
CA GLY A 364 -17.10 17.61 14.23
C GLY A 364 -16.41 17.02 15.47
N THR A 365 -16.84 15.86 15.95
CA THR A 365 -16.15 15.16 17.05
C THR A 365 -15.01 14.33 16.48
N TRP A 366 -13.79 14.63 16.91
CA TRP A 366 -12.62 13.79 16.63
C TRP A 366 -12.82 12.38 17.17
N ASP A 367 -12.51 11.37 16.37
CA ASP A 367 -12.77 9.96 16.68
C ASP A 367 -11.66 9.29 17.52
N GLY A 368 -10.64 10.05 17.92
CA GLY A 368 -9.50 9.56 18.69
C GLY A 368 -8.41 8.89 17.84
N THR A 369 -8.59 8.79 16.51
CA THR A 369 -7.60 8.22 15.60
C THR A 369 -6.68 9.31 15.05
N ASN A 370 -5.46 8.93 14.69
CA ASN A 370 -4.48 9.83 14.08
C ASN A 370 -3.53 9.03 13.20
N GLY A 371 -2.90 9.72 12.26
CA GLY A 371 -1.91 9.13 11.38
C GLY A 371 -1.83 9.82 10.03
N VAL A 372 -0.94 9.29 9.18
CA VAL A 372 -0.73 9.79 7.82
C VAL A 372 -1.99 9.63 6.99
N GLY A 373 -2.60 8.43 6.95
CA GLY A 373 -3.86 8.20 6.23
C GLY A 373 -4.98 9.19 6.59
N GLN A 374 -5.19 9.46 7.88
CA GLN A 374 -6.22 10.40 8.34
C GLN A 374 -5.93 11.85 7.92
N GLN A 375 -4.68 12.30 8.07
CA GLN A 375 -4.28 13.64 7.63
C GLN A 375 -4.33 13.76 6.11
N MET A 376 -3.91 12.73 5.39
CA MET A 376 -3.96 12.66 3.92
C MET A 376 -5.40 12.73 3.43
N ALA A 377 -6.32 11.99 4.06
CA ALA A 377 -7.73 12.00 3.70
C ALA A 377 -8.35 13.39 3.89
N ALA A 378 -8.05 14.06 5.01
CA ALA A 378 -8.50 15.42 5.26
C ALA A 378 -7.89 16.42 4.25
N LEU A 379 -6.59 16.32 3.98
CA LEU A 379 -5.89 17.17 3.01
C LEU A 379 -6.55 17.06 1.62
N GLU A 380 -6.70 15.84 1.10
CA GLU A 380 -7.20 15.59 -0.25
C GLU A 380 -8.62 16.10 -0.46
N VAL A 381 -9.51 15.85 0.50
CA VAL A 381 -10.90 16.29 0.39
C VAL A 381 -11.01 17.82 0.48
N ILE A 382 -10.20 18.48 1.32
CA ILE A 382 -10.18 19.94 1.46
C ILE A 382 -9.62 20.58 0.19
N GLN A 383 -8.42 20.18 -0.26
CA GLN A 383 -7.78 20.76 -1.43
C GLN A 383 -8.55 20.45 -2.72
N GLY A 384 -9.22 19.30 -2.81
CA GLY A 384 -10.08 18.93 -3.93
C GLY A 384 -11.25 19.90 -4.17
N THR A 385 -11.67 20.67 -3.16
CA THR A 385 -12.68 21.74 -3.35
C THR A 385 -12.17 22.92 -4.17
N LEU A 386 -10.85 23.05 -4.36
CA LEU A 386 -10.22 24.09 -5.19
C LEU A 386 -10.17 23.70 -6.69
N ILE A 387 -10.72 22.55 -7.09
CA ILE A 387 -10.59 21.99 -8.46
C ILE A 387 -10.99 22.94 -9.60
N LYS A 388 -11.94 23.85 -9.37
CA LYS A 388 -12.37 24.84 -10.38
C LYS A 388 -11.40 26.01 -10.55
N LEU A 389 -10.49 26.21 -9.59
CA LEU A 389 -9.56 27.34 -9.55
C LEU A 389 -8.19 26.98 -10.13
N VAL A 390 -7.98 25.71 -10.48
CA VAL A 390 -6.75 25.21 -11.08
C VAL A 390 -6.96 24.80 -12.53
N THR A 391 -5.87 24.77 -13.27
CA THR A 391 -5.87 24.30 -14.65
C THR A 391 -6.10 22.79 -14.72
N ALA A 392 -6.76 22.33 -15.78
CA ALA A 392 -6.86 20.91 -16.06
C ALA A 392 -5.47 20.29 -16.32
N PRO A 393 -5.28 18.97 -16.07
CA PRO A 393 -4.10 18.21 -16.44
C PRO A 393 -3.59 18.54 -17.83
N VAL A 394 -2.32 18.93 -17.94
CA VAL A 394 -1.66 19.18 -19.22
C VAL A 394 -1.37 17.86 -19.96
N THR A 395 -1.00 17.98 -21.22
CA THR A 395 -0.52 16.91 -22.12
C THR A 395 0.82 17.34 -22.70
N ASN A 396 1.48 16.47 -23.46
CA ASN A 396 2.70 16.80 -24.20
C ASN A 396 2.54 17.95 -25.21
N THR A 397 1.31 18.27 -25.63
CA THR A 397 1.02 19.34 -26.60
C THR A 397 0.39 20.57 -25.96
N THR A 398 -0.10 20.48 -24.72
CA THR A 398 -0.78 21.58 -24.02
C THR A 398 0.05 22.16 -22.86
N GLY A 399 1.38 22.12 -22.99
CA GLY A 399 2.31 22.75 -22.05
C GLY A 399 2.96 21.81 -21.03
N GLY A 400 2.82 20.49 -21.18
CA GLY A 400 3.56 19.51 -20.38
C GLY A 400 5.06 19.60 -20.61
N THR A 401 5.82 19.73 -19.53
CA THR A 401 7.30 19.88 -19.58
C THR A 401 8.07 18.62 -19.23
N SER A 402 7.40 17.55 -18.79
CA SER A 402 8.06 16.30 -18.43
C SER A 402 8.36 15.48 -19.67
N VAL A 403 9.63 15.15 -19.89
CA VAL A 403 10.08 14.40 -21.08
C VAL A 403 9.71 12.93 -20.91
N GLY A 404 9.22 12.28 -21.96
CA GLY A 404 8.91 10.84 -21.92
C GLY A 404 10.09 9.96 -22.34
N ASN A 405 10.00 8.68 -22.00
CA ASN A 405 10.78 7.60 -22.58
C ASN A 405 9.86 6.39 -22.81
N PRO A 406 9.33 6.19 -24.03
CA PRO A 406 8.42 5.08 -24.34
C PRO A 406 9.00 3.69 -24.09
N SER A 407 10.34 3.57 -24.04
CA SER A 407 11.04 2.30 -23.77
C SER A 407 11.46 2.10 -22.31
N ALA A 408 11.15 3.06 -21.42
CA ALA A 408 11.51 2.94 -20.00
C ALA A 408 10.88 1.68 -19.38
N GLY A 409 11.58 1.02 -18.45
CA GLY A 409 11.08 -0.21 -17.79
C GLY A 409 10.96 -1.45 -18.69
N TYR A 410 11.22 -1.37 -19.99
CA TYR A 410 11.09 -2.53 -20.87
C TYR A 410 12.20 -3.57 -20.59
N ASN A 411 11.83 -4.74 -20.06
CA ASN A 411 12.74 -5.82 -19.63
C ASN A 411 13.83 -5.36 -18.64
N ALA A 412 13.60 -4.30 -17.88
CA ALA A 412 14.62 -3.72 -17.03
C ALA A 412 14.86 -4.55 -15.77
N SER A 413 13.78 -4.96 -15.11
CA SER A 413 13.84 -5.69 -13.83
C SER A 413 13.89 -7.22 -13.97
N ASN A 414 13.88 -7.77 -15.19
CA ASN A 414 13.96 -9.20 -15.48
C ASN A 414 12.97 -10.09 -14.71
N VAL A 415 11.84 -9.56 -14.22
CA VAL A 415 10.80 -10.34 -13.53
C VAL A 415 9.90 -10.97 -14.58
N PRO A 416 10.07 -12.26 -14.95
CA PRO A 416 9.20 -12.89 -15.93
C PRO A 416 7.82 -13.10 -15.29
N PRO A 417 6.71 -12.99 -16.05
CA PRO A 417 5.41 -13.42 -15.56
C PRO A 417 5.52 -14.90 -15.17
N GLY A 418 5.40 -15.14 -13.86
CA GLY A 418 5.40 -16.47 -13.31
C GLY A 418 6.69 -17.25 -13.57
N GLN A 419 7.87 -16.74 -13.18
CA GLN A 419 9.06 -17.60 -13.09
C GLN A 419 8.68 -18.84 -12.30
N GLN A 420 8.49 -19.99 -12.96
CA GLN A 420 8.25 -21.23 -12.27
C GLN A 420 9.47 -21.46 -11.38
N ILE A 421 9.32 -21.25 -10.07
CA ILE A 421 10.20 -21.88 -9.12
C ILE A 421 9.96 -23.37 -9.33
N THR A 422 10.82 -24.00 -10.14
CA THR A 422 10.81 -25.44 -10.29
C THR A 422 10.88 -26.02 -8.88
N PRO A 423 9.99 -26.96 -8.50
CA PRO A 423 10.00 -27.55 -7.18
C PRO A 423 11.42 -27.97 -6.82
N ALA A 424 11.90 -27.55 -5.64
CA ALA A 424 13.24 -27.86 -5.16
C ALA A 424 13.55 -29.33 -5.43
N ARG A 425 14.63 -29.61 -6.18
CA ARG A 425 15.04 -30.98 -6.48
C ARG A 425 15.41 -31.67 -5.17
N ASN A 426 15.42 -33.00 -5.16
CA ASN A 426 15.83 -33.74 -3.96
C ASN A 426 17.22 -33.32 -3.46
N GLU A 427 18.10 -32.89 -4.38
CA GLU A 427 19.43 -32.35 -4.09
C GLU A 427 19.39 -31.01 -3.32
N ASP A 428 18.52 -30.08 -3.72
CA ASP A 428 18.34 -28.79 -3.05
C ASP A 428 17.75 -28.96 -1.65
N ARG A 429 16.81 -29.91 -1.49
CA ARG A 429 16.22 -30.26 -0.19
C ARG A 429 17.26 -30.87 0.74
N VAL A 430 18.13 -31.74 0.23
CA VAL A 430 19.24 -32.32 1.01
C VAL A 430 20.24 -31.24 1.42
N GLY A 431 20.57 -30.31 0.52
CA GLY A 431 21.43 -29.15 0.83
C GLY A 431 20.84 -28.25 1.92
N ALA A 432 19.54 -27.94 1.83
CA ALA A 432 18.84 -27.12 2.82
C ALA A 432 18.75 -27.82 4.19
N TRP A 433 18.46 -29.13 4.23
CA TRP A 433 18.47 -29.92 5.47
C TRP A 433 19.86 -29.97 6.09
N PHE A 434 20.91 -30.15 5.27
CA PHE A 434 22.28 -30.15 5.74
C PHE A 434 22.68 -28.80 6.34
N LEU A 435 22.38 -27.70 5.64
CA LEU A 435 22.66 -26.34 6.14
C LEU A 435 21.91 -26.06 7.45
N THR A 436 20.63 -26.44 7.52
CA THR A 436 19.81 -26.27 8.72
C THR A 436 20.36 -27.10 9.88
N ALA A 437 20.76 -28.34 9.64
CA ALA A 437 21.39 -29.19 10.65
C ALA A 437 22.72 -28.61 11.14
N VAL A 438 23.55 -28.08 10.24
CA VAL A 438 24.81 -27.41 10.60
C VAL A 438 24.56 -26.17 11.46
N LEU A 439 23.55 -25.36 11.13
CA LEU A 439 23.18 -24.18 11.91
C LEU A 439 22.62 -24.56 13.29
N ILE A 440 21.79 -25.60 13.37
CA ILE A 440 21.27 -26.11 14.65
C ILE A 440 22.42 -26.67 15.51
N VAL A 441 23.31 -27.48 14.93
CA VAL A 441 24.46 -28.01 15.66
C VAL A 441 25.40 -26.89 16.09
N GLY A 442 25.67 -25.91 15.23
CA GLY A 442 26.50 -24.75 15.55
C GLY A 442 25.91 -23.88 16.66
N THR A 443 24.60 -23.63 16.64
CA THR A 443 23.91 -22.87 17.69
C THR A 443 23.84 -23.63 19.01
N LEU A 444 23.60 -24.95 18.98
CA LEU A 444 23.67 -25.81 20.17
C LEU A 444 25.11 -25.88 20.72
N TRP A 445 26.12 -25.96 19.85
CA TRP A 445 27.52 -25.95 20.26
C TRP A 445 27.91 -24.62 20.90
N CYS A 446 27.50 -23.49 20.33
CA CYS A 446 27.66 -22.18 20.95
C CYS A 446 26.94 -22.09 22.30
N TRP A 447 25.71 -22.60 22.40
CA TRP A 447 24.96 -22.62 23.65
C TRP A 447 25.66 -23.46 24.73
N ILE A 448 26.17 -24.64 24.39
CA ILE A 448 26.94 -25.50 25.30
C ILE A 448 28.26 -24.83 25.70
N PHE A 449 28.98 -24.22 24.75
CA PHE A 449 30.23 -23.50 25.00
C PHE A 449 30.02 -22.33 25.98
N MET A 450 28.90 -21.60 25.85
CA MET A 450 28.61 -20.45 26.69
C MET A 450 28.00 -20.82 28.05
N ASN A 451 27.30 -21.96 28.17
CA ASN A 451 26.61 -22.34 29.40
C ASN A 451 27.24 -23.49 30.19
N THR A 452 28.34 -24.07 29.72
CA THR A 452 29.01 -25.16 30.43
C THR A 452 30.50 -24.89 30.61
N SER A 453 31.01 -25.13 31.82
CA SER A 453 32.45 -25.10 32.14
C SER A 453 33.19 -26.34 31.63
N VAL A 454 32.61 -27.09 30.70
CA VAL A 454 33.14 -28.38 30.19
C VAL A 454 34.48 -28.19 29.46
N LEU A 455 34.77 -26.98 28.98
CA LEU A 455 36.05 -26.61 28.36
C LEU A 455 36.96 -25.77 29.27
N GLU A 456 36.52 -25.41 30.48
CA GLU A 456 37.40 -24.85 31.49
C GLU A 456 38.20 -26.00 32.12
N GLY A 457 39.41 -26.18 31.60
CA GLY A 457 40.33 -27.22 32.04
C GLY A 457 40.47 -27.26 33.56
N HIS A 458 40.20 -28.43 34.14
CA HIS A 458 40.52 -28.71 35.53
C HIS A 458 42.04 -28.67 35.73
N GLY A 459 42.54 -27.68 36.47
CA GLY A 459 43.81 -27.82 37.20
C GLY A 459 44.62 -26.55 37.39
N GLY A 460 44.56 -25.97 38.61
CA GLY A 460 45.73 -25.25 39.15
C GLY A 460 45.48 -24.03 40.06
N LYS A 461 44.91 -24.26 41.26
CA LYS A 461 45.00 -23.54 42.57
C LYS A 461 45.12 -22.00 42.65
N PRO A 462 44.45 -21.35 43.64
CA PRO A 462 44.62 -19.93 43.91
C PRO A 462 45.90 -19.67 44.72
N THR A 463 46.69 -18.67 44.35
CA THR A 463 47.73 -18.11 45.23
C THR A 463 47.59 -16.60 45.35
N VAL A 464 47.57 -16.16 46.61
CA VAL A 464 47.58 -14.78 47.07
C VAL A 464 48.95 -14.14 46.80
N ALA A 465 48.91 -12.89 46.33
CA ALA A 465 49.95 -11.84 46.37
C ALA A 465 51.46 -12.19 46.27
N GLY A 466 52.15 -11.53 45.31
CA GLY A 466 53.50 -11.00 45.56
C GLY A 466 54.62 -11.36 44.56
N ARG A 467 54.97 -10.36 43.74
CA ARG A 467 56.29 -10.01 43.13
C ARG A 467 57.10 -11.01 42.26
N ARG A 468 57.43 -10.44 41.07
CA ARG A 468 58.66 -10.52 40.24
C ARG A 468 58.91 -11.88 39.56
N ALA A 469 59.39 -11.96 38.32
CA ALA A 469 60.25 -11.04 37.59
C ALA A 469 59.95 -11.05 36.08
N ARG A 470 60.29 -9.93 35.45
CA ARG A 470 60.36 -9.68 34.01
C ARG A 470 61.51 -10.49 33.41
N ALA A 471 61.26 -11.25 32.35
CA ALA A 471 62.30 -11.68 31.42
C ALA A 471 61.78 -11.54 29.98
N SER A 472 62.53 -10.77 29.23
CA SER A 472 62.30 -10.25 27.88
C SER A 472 62.86 -11.16 26.79
N ARG A 473 62.51 -10.81 25.54
CA ARG A 473 63.19 -11.10 24.26
C ARG A 473 62.86 -12.44 23.63
N THR A 474 62.82 -12.63 22.31
CA THR A 474 62.83 -11.80 21.08
C THR A 474 62.46 -12.79 19.97
N TRP A 475 61.90 -12.29 18.87
CA TRP A 475 61.66 -13.06 17.65
C TRP A 475 62.97 -13.38 16.92
N ASP A 476 63.02 -14.51 16.22
CA ASP A 476 63.91 -14.69 15.07
C ASP A 476 63.31 -15.64 14.01
N GLU A 477 63.81 -15.43 12.80
CA GLU A 477 63.39 -15.75 11.44
C GLU A 477 63.69 -17.19 10.98
N LYS A 478 63.09 -17.53 9.82
CA LYS A 478 63.48 -18.53 8.79
C LYS A 478 62.71 -19.87 8.74
N GLY A 479 61.95 -20.03 7.66
CA GLY A 479 62.28 -21.04 6.64
C GLY A 479 61.59 -22.41 6.64
N THR A 480 60.57 -22.55 5.77
CA THR A 480 60.30 -23.68 4.84
C THR A 480 59.94 -25.11 5.32
N ILE A 481 58.69 -25.50 5.00
CA ILE A 481 58.12 -26.69 4.29
C ILE A 481 58.91 -28.02 4.21
N PHE A 482 58.19 -29.14 4.45
CA PHE A 482 58.05 -30.43 3.70
C PHE A 482 57.54 -31.49 4.72
N GLY A 483 56.65 -32.46 4.49
CA GLY A 483 56.06 -33.05 3.29
C GLY A 483 55.94 -34.58 3.48
N VAL A 484 54.76 -35.12 3.15
CA VAL A 484 54.55 -36.40 2.42
C VAL A 484 54.42 -37.76 3.19
N MET A 485 53.29 -38.40 2.87
CA MET A 485 53.02 -39.83 2.55
C MET A 485 52.30 -40.79 3.51
N TRP A 486 51.35 -41.46 2.85
CA TRP A 486 50.38 -42.46 3.24
C TRP A 486 50.93 -43.88 3.05
N LYS A 487 50.44 -44.87 3.81
CA LYS A 487 50.31 -46.28 3.37
C LYS A 487 49.41 -47.07 4.32
N GLY A 488 48.31 -47.61 3.81
CA GLY A 488 47.45 -48.56 4.51
C GLY A 488 47.86 -50.03 4.34
N LYS A 489 47.21 -50.93 5.08
CA LYS A 489 46.84 -52.30 4.66
C LYS A 489 45.78 -52.93 5.59
N ARG A 490 45.11 -53.93 5.02
CA ARG A 490 43.75 -54.50 5.23
C ARG A 490 43.76 -55.80 6.07
N LYS A 491 42.57 -56.25 6.53
CA LYS A 491 42.01 -57.63 6.79
C LYS A 491 41.53 -57.84 8.24
N GLU A 492 40.51 -58.63 8.61
CA GLU A 492 39.50 -59.53 8.00
C GLU A 492 38.40 -59.73 9.08
N THR A 493 37.11 -59.51 8.78
CA THR A 493 35.96 -60.45 8.87
C THR A 493 35.96 -61.56 9.94
N GLU A 494 34.91 -61.60 10.78
CA GLU A 494 34.03 -62.77 11.02
C GLU A 494 32.78 -62.38 11.86
N SER A 495 31.66 -63.07 11.61
CA SER A 495 30.35 -63.10 12.31
C SER A 495 30.05 -64.61 12.55
N PRO A 496 29.00 -65.13 13.27
CA PRO A 496 27.68 -64.55 13.59
C PRO A 496 27.01 -65.01 14.94
N ASP A 497 25.72 -64.67 15.09
CA ASP A 497 24.63 -65.33 15.87
C ASP A 497 24.69 -65.37 17.42
N SER A 498 23.62 -65.45 18.22
CA SER A 498 22.14 -65.39 18.12
C SER A 498 21.57 -65.46 19.57
N GLY A 499 20.28 -65.15 19.78
CA GLY A 499 19.51 -65.47 21.01
C GLY A 499 18.89 -64.23 21.69
N GLU A 500 17.56 -64.00 21.57
CA GLU A 500 16.50 -64.36 22.56
C GLU A 500 16.72 -63.73 23.95
N SER A 501 15.76 -63.12 24.67
CA SER A 501 14.30 -63.13 24.72
C SER A 501 13.86 -62.14 25.85
N GLY A 502 12.56 -61.81 25.94
CA GLY A 502 11.91 -61.54 27.23
C GLY A 502 11.49 -60.11 27.59
N GLU A 503 10.21 -59.80 27.37
CA GLU A 503 9.44 -58.83 28.15
C GLU A 503 9.35 -59.24 29.63
N VAL A 504 9.41 -58.29 30.59
CA VAL A 504 8.47 -58.18 31.75
C VAL A 504 8.49 -56.74 32.33
N VAL A 505 7.30 -56.12 32.27
CA VAL A 505 6.58 -55.21 33.19
C VAL A 505 7.20 -54.84 34.57
N ALA A 506 7.12 -53.57 34.99
CA ALA A 506 6.39 -53.11 36.20
C ALA A 506 6.74 -51.69 36.73
N HIS A 507 5.66 -50.91 36.90
CA HIS A 507 5.32 -50.01 38.02
C HIS A 507 6.16 -48.77 38.42
N GLY A 508 5.46 -47.63 38.52
CA GLY A 508 5.45 -46.86 39.77
C GLY A 508 5.32 -45.33 39.67
N ASN A 509 4.08 -44.83 39.79
CA ASN A 509 3.63 -43.60 40.48
C ASN A 509 4.45 -42.29 40.38
N SER A 510 3.84 -41.13 40.04
CA SER A 510 2.90 -40.45 40.95
C SER A 510 2.34 -39.12 40.40
N ARG A 511 1.07 -38.86 40.76
CA ARG A 511 0.42 -37.58 41.13
C ARG A 511 0.15 -36.46 40.10
N TRP A 512 -1.11 -36.48 39.64
CA TRP A 512 -2.11 -35.39 39.50
C TRP A 512 -2.24 -34.49 40.77
N PRO A 513 -2.89 -33.28 40.76
CA PRO A 513 -4.23 -33.10 40.16
C PRO A 513 -4.75 -31.73 39.64
N HIS A 514 -5.76 -31.86 38.75
CA HIS A 514 -7.06 -31.15 38.63
C HIS A 514 -7.08 -29.62 38.42
N SER A 515 -8.01 -29.00 37.68
CA SER A 515 -9.43 -29.25 37.33
C SER A 515 -9.90 -28.05 36.47
N ARG A 516 -11.03 -27.94 35.75
CA ARG A 516 -12.18 -28.77 35.31
C ARG A 516 -12.99 -27.83 34.39
N GLN A 517 -13.58 -28.36 33.32
CA GLN A 517 -14.82 -27.85 32.73
C GLN A 517 -16.04 -28.27 33.59
N PRO A 518 -17.24 -27.74 33.28
CA PRO A 518 -18.29 -28.67 32.87
C PRO A 518 -19.14 -28.21 31.67
N SER A 519 -19.68 -29.24 31.01
CA SER A 519 -20.60 -29.27 29.86
C SER A 519 -22.08 -29.29 30.25
N GLY A 520 -22.97 -28.97 29.29
CA GLY A 520 -24.39 -29.37 29.24
C GLY A 520 -25.21 -28.44 28.32
N THR A 521 -25.39 -28.71 27.02
CA THR A 521 -26.33 -29.59 26.27
C THR A 521 -27.31 -28.75 25.43
N PRO A 522 -27.72 -29.19 24.21
CA PRO A 522 -28.41 -28.36 23.21
C PRO A 522 -29.91 -28.66 23.09
N LEU A 523 -30.71 -27.69 22.62
CA LEU A 523 -32.11 -27.88 22.22
C LEU A 523 -32.44 -27.10 20.93
N SER A 524 -33.06 -27.78 19.98
CA SER A 524 -33.99 -27.31 18.93
C SER A 524 -34.94 -28.50 18.61
N PRO A 525 -35.95 -28.42 17.72
CA PRO A 525 -36.71 -27.28 17.17
C PRO A 525 -38.24 -27.51 17.20
N VAL A 526 -39.09 -26.48 16.98
CA VAL A 526 -40.51 -26.65 16.58
C VAL A 526 -40.94 -25.49 15.65
N GLU A 527 -41.05 -25.83 14.36
CA GLU A 527 -42.05 -25.49 13.32
C GLU A 527 -43.43 -24.99 13.84
N GLU A 528 -44.30 -24.21 13.18
CA GLU A 528 -44.51 -23.75 11.81
C GLU A 528 -45.80 -22.86 11.83
N LEU A 529 -46.04 -22.08 10.77
CA LEU A 529 -47.33 -21.86 10.07
C LEU A 529 -47.83 -20.42 9.81
N ARG A 530 -47.96 -20.19 8.48
CA ARG A 530 -48.88 -19.35 7.67
C ARG A 530 -48.28 -18.03 7.13
N GLN A 531 -47.82 -17.99 5.88
CA GLN A 531 -48.48 -18.03 4.55
C GLN A 531 -49.03 -16.67 4.03
N ASN A 532 -48.28 -16.12 3.06
CA ASN A 532 -48.67 -15.41 1.82
C ASN A 532 -49.37 -14.03 1.85
N PRO A 533 -49.32 -13.24 0.75
CA PRO A 533 -48.31 -13.15 -0.34
C PRO A 533 -47.93 -11.70 -0.75
N LEU A 534 -46.88 -11.61 -1.59
CA LEU A 534 -46.63 -10.65 -2.69
C LEU A 534 -47.43 -9.32 -2.71
N GLU A 535 -46.71 -8.18 -2.64
CA GLU A 535 -47.03 -7.00 -3.45
C GLU A 535 -45.81 -6.05 -3.59
N ASP A 536 -45.29 -5.98 -4.82
CA ASP A 536 -44.48 -4.90 -5.39
C ASP A 536 -45.38 -3.66 -5.56
N PRO A 537 -44.94 -2.46 -5.13
CA PRO A 537 -45.21 -1.32 -5.99
C PRO A 537 -43.99 -0.41 -6.14
N ARG A 538 -43.30 -0.59 -7.26
CA ARG A 538 -42.74 0.48 -8.09
C ARG A 538 -43.70 1.68 -8.13
N ARG A 539 -43.27 2.81 -7.58
CA ARG A 539 -43.73 4.16 -7.94
C ARG A 539 -42.49 4.97 -8.32
N SER A 540 -42.19 5.03 -9.62
CA SER A 540 -42.61 6.09 -10.55
C SER A 540 -41.81 7.38 -10.36
N VAL A 541 -40.66 7.41 -11.02
CA VAL A 541 -39.89 8.63 -11.32
C VAL A 541 -40.60 9.36 -12.48
N PRO A 542 -40.89 10.67 -12.40
CA PRO A 542 -41.52 11.38 -13.50
C PRO A 542 -40.54 11.57 -14.68
N ILE A 543 -40.94 11.06 -15.84
CA ILE A 543 -40.32 11.36 -17.14
C ILE A 543 -40.76 12.76 -17.55
N TYR A 544 -39.82 13.70 -17.63
CA TYR A 544 -40.03 14.96 -18.36
C TYR A 544 -40.01 14.66 -19.87
N ARG A 545 -41.18 14.74 -20.50
CA ARG A 545 -41.30 14.82 -21.97
C ARG A 545 -40.93 16.23 -22.42
N SER A 546 -39.87 16.35 -23.20
CA SER A 546 -39.64 17.47 -24.11
C SER A 546 -40.68 17.39 -25.24
N GLY A 547 -41.60 18.36 -25.27
CA GLY A 547 -42.46 18.58 -26.43
C GLY A 547 -41.76 19.47 -27.45
N ASP A 548 -41.87 19.06 -28.71
CA ASP A 548 -41.40 19.72 -29.91
C ASP A 548 -41.92 21.16 -30.05
N LEU A 549 -41.01 22.05 -30.49
CA LEU A 549 -41.32 23.20 -31.33
C LEU A 549 -40.19 23.31 -32.37
N SER A 550 -40.39 22.69 -33.52
CA SER A 550 -39.78 23.13 -34.78
C SER A 550 -40.90 23.33 -35.79
N THR A 551 -40.89 24.46 -36.47
CA THR A 551 -41.40 24.53 -37.85
C THR A 551 -40.50 23.74 -38.77
#